data_AF-A0A1W9JMS8-F1
#
_entry.id   AF-A0A1W9JMS8-F1
#
_cell.length_a   1.000
_cell.length_b   1.000
_cell.length_c   1.000
_cell.angle_alpha   90.00
_cell.angle_beta   90.00
_cell.angle_gamma   90.00
#
_symmetry.space_group_name_H-M   'P 1'
#
loop_
_entity.id
_entity.type
_entity.pdbx_description
1 polymer ?
#
loop_
_entity_poly.entity_id
_entity_poly.type
_entity_poly.pdbx_seq_one_letter_code
_entity_poly.pdbx_strand_id
1 'polypeptide(L)' 'MAFELPALPYAKDALAPHISAETIEFHYGKHHQTYVTNLNNLVPGTEFEGL' A
#
# COMPACT_ATOMS: atom_id res chain seq x y z
N MET A 1 -6.64 12.51 9.66
CA MET A 1 -7.27 11.64 8.63
C MET A 1 -6.44 10.37 8.52
N ALA A 2 -7.02 9.23 8.17
CA ALA A 2 -6.24 8.00 7.99
C ALA A 2 -5.53 8.01 6.64
N PHE A 3 -4.31 7.48 6.58
CA PHE A 3 -3.61 7.21 5.32
C PHE A 3 -4.34 6.11 4.56
N GLU A 4 -4.41 6.25 3.23
CA GLU A 4 -5.07 5.29 2.34
C GLU A 4 -4.06 4.61 1.42
N LEU A 5 -4.32 3.34 1.09
CA LEU A 5 -3.56 2.63 0.06
C LEU A 5 -4.03 3.12 -1.32
N PRO A 6 -3.19 3.79 -2.12
CA PRO A 6 -3.61 4.34 -3.40
C PRO A 6 -3.96 3.24 -4.39
N ALA A 7 -5.09 3.36 -5.08
CA ALA A 7 -5.48 2.40 -6.10
C ALA A 7 -4.41 2.29 -7.21
N LEU A 8 -4.19 1.07 -7.70
CA LEU A 8 -3.32 0.86 -8.86
C LEU A 8 -3.92 1.55 -10.09
N PRO A 9 -3.14 2.32 -10.86
CA PRO A 9 -3.61 2.96 -12.09
C PRO A 9 -3.65 2.00 -13.29
N TYR A 10 -3.44 0.71 -13.06
CA TYR A 10 -3.36 -0.35 -14.06
C TYR A 10 -3.82 -1.69 -13.47
N ALA A 11 -4.12 -2.66 -14.36
CA ALA A 11 -4.43 -4.03 -13.97
C ALA A 11 -3.21 -4.74 -13.36
N LYS A 12 -3.41 -5.71 -12.47
CA LYS A 12 -2.33 -6.40 -11.73
C LYS A 12 -1.29 -7.08 -12.65
N ASP A 13 -1.69 -7.47 -13.85
CA ASP A 13 -0.88 -8.15 -14.87
C ASP A 13 -0.29 -7.21 -15.94
N ALA A 14 -0.60 -5.91 -15.88
CA ALA A 14 -0.21 -4.94 -16.92
C ALA A 14 1.32 -4.79 -17.10
N LEU A 15 2.10 -5.28 -16.15
CA LEU A 15 3.58 -5.20 -16.15
C LEU A 15 4.26 -6.51 -16.56
N ALA A 16 3.49 -7.55 -16.90
CA ALA A 16 4.03 -8.82 -17.37
C ALA A 16 4.64 -8.68 -18.78
N PRO A 17 5.71 -9.44 -19.12
CA PRO A 17 6.39 -10.45 -18.31
C PRO A 17 7.46 -9.89 -17.36
N HIS A 18 7.66 -8.57 -17.33
CA HIS A 18 8.73 -7.95 -16.54
C HIS A 18 8.46 -8.01 -15.03
N ILE A 19 7.19 -7.88 -14.63
CA ILE A 19 6.72 -8.09 -13.26
C ILE A 19 5.47 -8.95 -13.32
N SER A 20 5.45 -10.05 -12.58
CA SER A 20 4.30 -10.95 -12.57
C SER A 20 3.12 -10.34 -11.79
N ALA A 21 1.91 -10.77 -12.15
CA ALA A 21 0.70 -10.40 -11.42
C ALA A 21 0.76 -10.87 -9.95
N GLU A 22 1.38 -12.02 -9.69
CA GLU A 22 1.62 -12.54 -8.34
C GLU A 22 2.50 -11.58 -7.52
N THR A 23 3.59 -11.06 -8.11
CA THR A 23 4.42 -10.05 -7.44
C THR A 23 3.61 -8.82 -7.07
N ILE A 24 2.74 -8.31 -7.98
CA ILE A 24 1.88 -7.16 -7.67
C ILE A 24 0.86 -7.51 -6.58
N GLU A 25 0.28 -8.71 -6.57
CA GLU A 25 -0.66 -9.14 -5.54
C GLU A 25 -0.03 -9.20 -4.15
N PHE A 26 1.18 -9.71 -4.02
CA PHE A 26 1.90 -9.70 -2.74
C PHE A 26 2.39 -8.29 -2.39
N HIS A 27 3.04 -7.59 -3.32
CA HIS A 27 3.66 -6.29 -3.04
C HIS A 27 2.61 -5.23 -2.70
N TYR A 28 1.64 -5.00 -3.59
CA TYR A 28 0.59 -4.02 -3.36
C TYR A 28 -0.43 -4.54 -2.34
N GLY A 29 -0.97 -5.74 -2.57
CA GLY A 29 -2.12 -6.26 -1.83
C GLY A 29 -1.80 -6.71 -0.40
N LYS A 30 -0.54 -7.05 -0.09
CA LYS A 30 -0.13 -7.46 1.27
C LYS A 30 0.88 -6.49 1.87
N HIS A 31 2.04 -6.31 1.25
CA HIS A 31 3.14 -5.54 1.85
C HIS A 31 2.78 -4.05 2.01
N HIS A 32 2.39 -3.38 0.93
CA HIS A 32 2.02 -1.95 0.99
C HIS A 32 0.78 -1.74 1.88
N GLN A 33 -0.24 -2.60 1.76
CA GLN A 33 -1.40 -2.57 2.65
C GLN A 33 -0.99 -2.67 4.14
N THR A 34 -0.06 -3.56 4.47
CA THR A 34 0.44 -3.73 5.85
C THR A 34 1.16 -2.48 6.33
N TYR A 35 1.96 -1.83 5.48
CA TYR A 35 2.61 -0.55 5.82
C TYR A 35 1.59 0.55 6.12
N VAL A 36 0.56 0.71 5.29
CA VAL A 36 -0.51 1.69 5.52
C VAL A 36 -1.25 1.40 6.83
N THR A 37 -1.59 0.13 7.09
CA THR A 37 -2.24 -0.28 8.34
C THR A 37 -1.36 0.05 9.55
N ASN A 38 -0.08 -0.30 9.52
CA ASN A 38 0.82 -0.04 10.64
C ASN A 38 1.08 1.45 10.85
N LEU A 39 1.19 2.23 9.77
CA LEU A 39 1.31 3.69 9.85
C LEU A 39 0.11 4.30 10.58
N ASN A 40 -1.11 3.92 10.20
CA ASN A 40 -2.34 4.36 10.85
C ASN A 40 -2.43 3.94 12.32
N ASN A 41 -1.80 2.82 12.72
CA ASN A 41 -1.75 2.38 14.11
C ASN A 41 -0.72 3.16 14.95
N LEU A 42 0.35 3.65 14.34
CA LEU A 42 1.51 4.22 15.03
C LEU A 42 1.50 5.76 15.11
N VAL A 43 0.86 6.43 14.15
CA VAL A 43 0.84 7.89 14.06
C VAL A 43 -0.07 8.58 15.09
N PRO A 44 -1.25 8.05 15.48
CA PRO A 44 -2.14 8.74 16.43
C PRO A 44 -1.44 9.06 17.76
N GLY A 45 -1.58 10.29 18.24
CA GLY A 45 -0.96 10.79 19.46
C GLY A 45 0.51 11.20 19.34
N THR A 46 1.09 11.18 18.13
CA THR A 46 2.45 11.66 17.87
C THR A 46 2.45 13.07 17.27
N GLU A 47 3.62 13.70 17.17
CA GLU A 47 3.79 14.98 16.45
C GLU A 47 3.46 14.90 14.94
N PHE A 48 3.33 13.68 14.41
CA PHE A 48 3.00 13.42 13.02
C PHE A 48 1.50 13.24 12.76
N GLU A 49 0.67 13.25 13.80
CA GLU A 49 -0.77 13.10 13.64
C GLU A 49 -1.37 14.28 12.85
N GLY A 50 -2.00 13.98 11.71
CA GLY A 50 -2.71 14.96 10.89
C GLY A 50 -1.84 15.76 9.91
N LEU A 51 -0.56 15.42 9.78
CA LEU A 51 0.27 15.81 8.61
C LEU A 51 -0.24 15.14 7.33
#